data_AF-A0A0A2EVN8-F1
#
_entry.id   AF-A0A0A2EVN8-F1
#
_cell.length_a   1.000
_cell.length_b   1.000
_cell.length_c   1.000
_cell.angle_alpha   90.00
_cell.angle_beta   90.00
_cell.angle_gamma   90.00
#
_symmetry.space_group_name_H-M   'P 1'
#
loop_
_entity.id
_entity.type
_entity.pdbx_description
1 polymer ?
#
loop_
_entity_poly.entity_id
_entity_poly.type
_entity_poly.pdbx_seq_one_letter_code
_entity_poly.pdbx_strand_id
1 'polypeptide(L)'
;MKKIMAHMMLILCAAMLLSSCSKNEVNNTYEGSNQIYLSIIGDNTTLVEGGDAELTVEVTLTKTVNEPVILKFALMNDDQGIVRLIQNPVTIGEGKNKGQFKVCSNGKNLLTVDTNFRIGMIEVPKGMKLSQELLFRVKPNPAIIALTEKQKTLLAHYKTKYQIDLMSWIGPVSCHTKVMSPADGSTTPFAKAFTKEYSGQTVITLSDKATEDRPILKMTENPFGLTSYMEWVLQQETVFNDEYWHNPDAGPNYKIIMELLGWNKENPGVFTMMLDDIVLKDISKDTANLECKGEKITGGGDKTPTIPFVYSFSPWEKQKKLIAEGNEQAKELEEADGTANPDHYLMVWSVDENEVGDETYFIPPGGTIDFKAGKMTFQFSLSHSLASGYTRVYATFEKK
;
A
#
# COMPACT_ATOMS: atom_id res chain seq x y z
N MET A 1 58.92 -43.82 2.66
CA MET A 1 57.59 -44.01 2.04
C MET A 1 56.49 -43.09 2.58
N LYS A 2 56.50 -42.62 3.83
CA LYS A 2 55.47 -41.67 4.34
C LYS A 2 55.66 -40.18 3.97
N LYS A 3 56.84 -39.76 3.48
CA LYS A 3 57.09 -38.34 3.10
C LYS A 3 56.89 -38.03 1.60
N ILE A 4 56.84 -39.05 0.75
CA ILE A 4 56.63 -38.91 -0.71
C ILE A 4 55.13 -38.92 -1.05
N MET A 5 54.29 -39.63 -0.27
CA MET A 5 52.83 -39.58 -0.41
C MET A 5 52.21 -38.24 0.02
N ALA A 6 52.81 -37.52 0.98
CA ALA A 6 52.29 -36.23 1.43
C ALA A 6 52.44 -35.11 0.39
N HIS A 7 53.50 -35.15 -0.43
CA HIS A 7 53.73 -34.15 -1.48
C HIS A 7 52.92 -34.43 -2.75
N MET A 8 52.59 -35.70 -3.03
CA MET A 8 51.77 -36.07 -4.17
C MET A 8 50.27 -35.77 -3.95
N MET A 9 49.81 -35.75 -2.69
CA MET A 9 48.44 -35.39 -2.33
C MET A 9 48.23 -33.87 -2.20
N LEU A 10 49.28 -33.11 -1.88
CA LEU A 10 49.22 -31.63 -1.86
C LEU A 10 49.19 -31.03 -3.28
N ILE A 11 49.88 -31.66 -4.24
CA ILE A 11 49.89 -31.22 -5.65
C ILE A 11 48.58 -31.60 -6.37
N LEU A 12 47.93 -32.70 -5.97
CA LEU A 12 46.61 -33.08 -6.51
C LEU A 12 45.46 -32.21 -5.95
N CYS A 13 45.57 -31.71 -4.72
CA CYS A 13 44.61 -30.74 -4.15
C CYS A 13 44.84 -29.29 -4.64
N ALA A 14 46.05 -28.93 -5.06
CA ALA A 14 46.33 -27.62 -5.67
C ALA A 14 45.90 -27.54 -7.14
N ALA A 15 45.76 -28.67 -7.83
CA ALA A 15 45.29 -28.72 -9.22
C ALA A 15 43.76 -28.71 -9.38
N MET A 16 42.99 -28.86 -8.29
CA MET A 16 41.51 -28.80 -8.31
C MET A 16 40.95 -27.42 -7.90
N LEU A 17 41.80 -26.44 -7.62
CA LEU A 17 41.40 -25.05 -7.27
C LEU A 17 41.52 -24.06 -8.44
N LEU A 18 41.65 -24.53 -9.69
CA LEU A 18 41.74 -23.68 -10.89
C LEU A 18 40.74 -24.02 -12.01
N SER A 19 39.63 -24.69 -11.70
CA SER A 19 38.47 -24.79 -12.60
C SER A 19 37.31 -23.84 -12.23
N SER A 20 37.59 -22.78 -11.47
CA SER A 20 36.70 -21.62 -11.36
C SER A 20 37.23 -20.49 -12.25
N CYS A 21 36.39 -20.07 -13.20
CA CYS A 21 36.61 -19.00 -14.17
C CYS A 21 37.67 -19.31 -15.25
N SER A 22 37.36 -20.24 -16.16
CA SER A 22 37.62 -19.88 -17.55
C SER A 22 36.79 -18.61 -17.81
N LYS A 23 37.46 -17.51 -18.15
CA LYS A 23 36.83 -16.38 -18.83
C LYS A 23 36.39 -16.85 -20.21
N ASN A 24 35.42 -17.76 -20.25
CA ASN A 24 34.43 -17.67 -21.29
C ASN A 24 33.57 -16.50 -20.85
N GLU A 25 33.93 -15.30 -21.32
CA GLU A 25 32.90 -14.32 -21.65
C GLU A 25 32.01 -15.02 -22.68
N VAL A 26 31.10 -15.86 -22.19
CA VAL A 26 29.85 -16.05 -22.88
C VAL A 26 29.30 -14.64 -22.89
N ASN A 27 29.42 -13.98 -24.03
CA ASN A 27 28.60 -12.85 -24.38
C ASN A 27 27.16 -13.34 -24.19
N ASN A 28 26.66 -13.22 -22.97
CA ASN A 28 25.25 -13.27 -22.64
C ASN A 28 24.63 -11.97 -23.16
N THR A 29 24.91 -11.63 -24.41
CA THR A 29 24.12 -10.68 -25.18
C THR A 29 22.79 -11.37 -25.40
N TYR A 30 21.90 -11.22 -24.43
CA TYR A 30 20.49 -11.59 -24.53
C TYR A 30 20.01 -11.25 -25.94
N GLU A 31 19.61 -12.25 -26.74
CA GLU A 31 19.22 -12.03 -28.15
C GLU A 31 17.75 -11.57 -28.29
N GLY A 32 17.00 -11.53 -27.19
CA GLY A 32 15.60 -11.11 -27.19
C GLY A 32 15.39 -9.62 -27.48
N SER A 33 14.13 -9.27 -27.77
CA SER A 33 13.70 -7.88 -27.98
C SER A 33 13.99 -7.02 -26.76
N ASN A 34 14.40 -5.77 -26.95
CA ASN A 34 14.66 -4.88 -25.83
C ASN A 34 13.33 -4.55 -25.12
N GLN A 35 13.11 -5.10 -23.91
CA GLN A 35 11.88 -4.85 -23.17
C GLN A 35 11.94 -3.47 -22.51
N ILE A 36 10.83 -2.76 -22.55
CA ILE A 36 10.60 -1.49 -21.85
C ILE A 36 9.78 -1.82 -20.60
N TYR A 37 10.34 -1.53 -19.44
CA TYR A 37 9.68 -1.63 -18.14
C TYR A 37 9.35 -0.24 -17.63
N LEU A 38 8.16 -0.12 -17.05
CA LEU A 38 7.68 1.07 -16.39
C LEU A 38 7.46 0.75 -14.91
N SER A 39 7.97 1.60 -14.02
CA SER A 39 7.75 1.49 -12.59
C SER A 39 7.64 2.88 -11.95
N ILE A 40 6.82 3.01 -10.92
CA ILE A 40 6.77 4.24 -10.12
C ILE A 40 7.96 4.23 -9.17
N ILE A 41 8.70 5.34 -9.10
CA ILE A 41 9.74 5.56 -8.12
C ILE A 41 9.09 5.98 -6.80
N GLY A 42 9.39 5.25 -5.73
CA GLY A 42 8.86 5.49 -4.40
C GLY A 42 7.63 4.64 -4.08
N ASP A 43 7.17 4.71 -2.83
CA ASP A 43 6.12 3.85 -2.30
C ASP A 43 4.69 4.39 -2.53
N ASN A 44 4.55 5.66 -2.90
CA ASN A 44 3.24 6.23 -3.23
C ASN A 44 2.94 6.04 -4.72
N THR A 45 1.88 5.32 -5.03
CA THR A 45 1.42 5.04 -6.39
C THR A 45 0.14 5.80 -6.76
N THR A 46 -0.28 6.74 -5.90
CA THR A 46 -1.57 7.40 -6.00
C THR A 46 -1.45 8.93 -6.05
N LEU A 47 -2.26 9.54 -6.89
CA LEU A 47 -2.49 10.98 -6.95
C LEU A 47 -3.86 11.34 -6.35
N VAL A 48 -4.00 12.60 -5.91
CA VAL A 48 -5.31 13.23 -5.66
C VAL A 48 -5.57 14.20 -6.79
N GLU A 49 -6.79 14.22 -7.34
CA GLU A 49 -7.08 14.98 -8.55
C GLU A 49 -6.85 16.50 -8.39
N GLY A 50 -7.25 17.12 -7.30
CA GLY A 50 -6.94 18.53 -7.02
C GLY A 50 -5.62 18.74 -6.29
N GLY A 51 -4.85 17.67 -6.07
CA GLY A 51 -3.56 17.72 -5.40
C GLY A 51 -2.42 18.20 -6.31
N ASP A 52 -1.34 18.63 -5.68
CA ASP A 52 -0.08 19.05 -6.30
C ASP A 52 0.98 17.93 -6.35
N ALA A 53 0.69 16.78 -5.74
CA ALA A 53 1.58 15.62 -5.75
C ALA A 53 1.88 15.13 -7.19
N GLU A 54 3.05 14.54 -7.35
CA GLU A 54 3.54 14.02 -8.61
C GLU A 54 4.00 12.57 -8.42
N LEU A 55 3.76 11.71 -9.41
CA LEU A 55 4.39 10.39 -9.48
C LEU A 55 5.57 10.47 -10.45
N THR A 56 6.74 9.98 -10.05
CA THR A 56 7.87 9.83 -10.97
C THR A 56 7.88 8.41 -11.50
N VAL A 57 7.93 8.25 -12.82
CA VAL A 57 7.97 6.94 -13.49
C VAL A 57 9.37 6.71 -14.03
N GLU A 58 10.02 5.63 -13.60
CA GLU A 58 11.25 5.12 -14.20
C GLU A 58 10.91 4.29 -15.44
N VAL A 59 11.65 4.55 -16.51
CA VAL A 59 11.66 3.74 -17.73
C VAL A 59 12.97 2.97 -17.74
N THR A 60 12.90 1.64 -17.72
CA THR A 60 14.08 0.77 -17.79
C THR A 60 14.03 -0.11 -19.02
N LEU A 61 15.13 -0.15 -19.77
CA LEU A 61 15.34 -1.04 -20.89
C LEU A 61 16.19 -2.24 -20.47
N THR A 62 15.90 -3.42 -21.01
CA THR A 62 16.75 -4.62 -20.80
C THR A 62 18.17 -4.44 -21.30
N LYS A 63 18.37 -3.60 -22.33
CA LYS A 63 19.66 -3.32 -22.95
C LYS A 63 19.88 -1.82 -23.06
N THR A 64 21.14 -1.41 -22.99
CA THR A 64 21.55 -0.08 -23.43
C THR A 64 21.26 0.10 -24.91
N VAL A 65 20.94 1.33 -25.31
CA VAL A 65 20.71 1.66 -26.72
C VAL A 65 22.03 2.03 -27.41
N ASN A 66 22.20 1.61 -28.66
CA ASN A 66 23.40 1.91 -29.46
C ASN A 66 23.31 3.27 -30.17
N GLU A 67 22.11 3.84 -30.24
CA GLU A 67 21.82 5.18 -30.73
C GLU A 67 20.71 5.77 -29.85
N PRO A 68 20.57 7.10 -29.72
CA PRO A 68 19.51 7.68 -28.92
C PRO A 68 18.11 7.22 -29.37
N VAL A 69 17.28 6.79 -28.42
CA VAL A 69 15.90 6.35 -28.69
C VAL A 69 14.92 7.29 -28.00
N ILE A 70 13.87 7.68 -28.72
CA ILE A 70 12.77 8.49 -28.21
C ILE A 70 11.58 7.58 -27.92
N LEU A 71 11.14 7.56 -26.67
CA LEU A 71 10.01 6.76 -26.19
C LEU A 71 8.85 7.70 -25.86
N LYS A 72 7.73 7.56 -26.59
CA LYS A 72 6.52 8.35 -26.38
C LYS A 72 5.46 7.51 -25.68
N PHE A 73 5.12 7.89 -24.45
CA PHE A 73 4.08 7.25 -23.66
C PHE A 73 2.73 7.96 -23.84
N ALA A 74 1.66 7.23 -23.58
CA ALA A 74 0.29 7.72 -23.64
C ALA A 74 -0.52 7.21 -22.45
N LEU A 75 -1.50 8.02 -22.05
CA LEU A 75 -2.56 7.58 -21.13
C LEU A 75 -3.59 6.80 -21.95
N MET A 76 -3.84 5.55 -21.57
CA MET A 76 -4.63 4.62 -22.37
C MET A 76 -6.14 4.75 -22.12
N ASN A 77 -6.52 5.37 -21.00
CA ASN A 77 -7.90 5.47 -20.52
C ASN A 77 -8.19 6.81 -19.80
N ASP A 78 -7.74 7.93 -20.38
CA ASP A 78 -7.97 9.28 -19.84
C ASP A 78 -8.64 10.24 -20.86
N ASP A 79 -9.83 9.87 -21.33
CA ASP A 79 -10.58 10.68 -22.31
C ASP A 79 -10.96 12.07 -21.78
N GLN A 80 -11.05 12.21 -20.45
CA GLN A 80 -11.40 13.46 -19.79
C GLN A 80 -10.17 14.34 -19.52
N GLY A 81 -8.95 13.87 -19.76
CA GLY A 81 -7.71 14.59 -19.49
C GLY A 81 -7.57 14.98 -18.02
N ILE A 82 -7.86 14.05 -17.11
CA ILE A 82 -7.72 14.18 -15.65
C ILE A 82 -6.26 14.32 -15.26
N VAL A 83 -5.37 13.66 -15.98
CA VAL A 83 -3.93 13.59 -15.69
C VAL A 83 -3.11 14.03 -16.90
N ARG A 84 -1.85 14.35 -16.67
CA ARG A 84 -0.88 14.70 -17.72
C ARG A 84 0.47 14.05 -17.46
N LEU A 85 1.17 13.77 -18.56
CA LEU A 85 2.56 13.31 -18.53
C LEU A 85 3.49 14.50 -18.74
N ILE A 86 4.45 14.72 -17.84
CA ILE A 86 5.47 15.76 -17.92
C ILE A 86 6.81 15.10 -18.25
N GLN A 87 7.63 15.74 -19.09
CA GLN A 87 8.88 15.16 -19.63
C GLN A 87 8.64 13.91 -20.50
N ASN A 88 7.55 13.92 -21.27
CA ASN A 88 7.21 12.90 -22.25
C ASN A 88 7.11 13.58 -23.64
N PRO A 89 7.84 13.12 -24.67
CA PRO A 89 8.57 11.85 -24.76
C PRO A 89 9.89 11.82 -23.97
N VAL A 90 10.32 10.61 -23.61
CA VAL A 90 11.57 10.32 -22.90
C VAL A 90 12.67 9.97 -23.91
N THR A 91 13.81 10.64 -23.83
CA THR A 91 14.98 10.30 -24.66
C THR A 91 15.98 9.47 -23.86
N ILE A 92 16.26 8.25 -24.32
CA ILE A 92 17.33 7.39 -23.78
C ILE A 92 18.57 7.60 -24.65
N GLY A 93 19.63 8.18 -24.10
CA GLY A 93 20.87 8.43 -24.82
C GLY A 93 21.67 7.16 -25.12
N GLU A 94 22.60 7.25 -26.08
CA GLU A 94 23.55 6.17 -26.40
C GLU A 94 24.28 5.65 -25.15
N GLY A 95 24.41 4.33 -25.04
CA GLY A 95 25.04 3.67 -23.90
C GLY A 95 24.22 3.73 -22.60
N LYS A 96 22.99 4.25 -22.64
CA LYS A 96 22.05 4.28 -21.50
C LYS A 96 20.89 3.32 -21.72
N ASN A 97 20.27 2.90 -20.63
CA ASN A 97 19.09 2.04 -20.62
C ASN A 97 17.99 2.56 -19.68
N LYS A 98 18.13 3.77 -19.13
CA LYS A 98 17.19 4.34 -18.15
C LYS A 98 16.81 5.76 -18.52
N GLY A 99 15.57 6.11 -18.20
CA GLY A 99 15.01 7.44 -18.32
C GLY A 99 13.86 7.62 -17.33
N GLN A 100 13.28 8.81 -17.29
CA GLN A 100 12.17 9.10 -16.38
C GLN A 100 11.23 10.14 -16.97
N PHE A 101 9.99 10.10 -16.53
CA PHE A 101 8.99 11.14 -16.74
C PHE A 101 8.10 11.24 -15.50
N LYS A 102 7.20 12.21 -15.48
CA LYS A 102 6.30 12.43 -14.35
C LYS A 102 4.85 12.35 -14.75
N VAL A 103 4.01 11.98 -13.79
CA VAL A 103 2.54 11.99 -13.89
C VAL A 103 2.01 12.98 -12.88
N CYS A 104 1.19 13.91 -13.33
CA CYS A 104 0.57 14.94 -12.49
C CYS A 104 -0.92 15.02 -12.76
N SER A 105 -1.69 15.43 -11.77
CA SER A 105 -3.10 15.75 -11.98
C SER A 105 -3.29 17.11 -12.67
N ASN A 106 -4.31 17.24 -13.49
CA ASN A 106 -4.75 18.50 -14.11
C ASN A 106 -5.71 19.33 -13.25
N GLY A 107 -6.10 18.86 -12.06
CA GLY A 107 -6.90 19.66 -11.12
C GLY A 107 -8.34 19.91 -11.58
N LYS A 108 -8.90 19.06 -12.44
CA LYS A 108 -10.24 19.26 -13.01
C LYS A 108 -11.36 18.97 -12.01
N ASN A 109 -11.10 18.13 -11.02
CA ASN A 109 -12.01 17.72 -9.95
C ASN A 109 -13.29 17.07 -10.48
N LEU A 110 -13.16 16.20 -11.49
CA LEU A 110 -14.27 15.50 -12.14
C LEU A 110 -14.50 14.10 -11.58
N LEU A 111 -13.49 13.49 -10.96
CA LEU A 111 -13.64 12.19 -10.34
C LEU A 111 -14.57 12.31 -9.13
N THR A 112 -15.49 11.36 -9.04
CA THR A 112 -16.37 11.16 -7.88
C THR A 112 -16.06 9.86 -7.15
N VAL A 113 -15.24 9.01 -7.76
CA VAL A 113 -14.77 7.74 -7.25
C VAL A 113 -13.31 7.55 -7.65
N ASP A 114 -12.58 6.83 -6.83
CA ASP A 114 -11.20 6.44 -7.11
C ASP A 114 -11.13 5.67 -8.44
N THR A 115 -10.19 6.07 -9.30
CA THR A 115 -10.10 5.56 -10.67
C THR A 115 -8.68 5.13 -11.00
N ASN A 116 -8.55 3.97 -11.64
CA ASN A 116 -7.28 3.44 -12.12
C ASN A 116 -6.99 3.94 -13.55
N PHE A 117 -5.80 4.47 -13.76
CA PHE A 117 -5.29 4.94 -15.04
C PHE A 117 -4.13 4.07 -15.50
N ARG A 118 -3.95 3.98 -16.82
CA ARG A 118 -2.94 3.14 -17.45
C ARG A 118 -2.05 3.97 -18.35
N ILE A 119 -0.74 3.76 -18.23
CA ILE A 119 0.26 4.34 -19.12
C ILE A 119 0.83 3.23 -19.99
N GLY A 120 0.73 3.43 -21.29
CA GLY A 120 1.24 2.53 -22.31
C GLY A 120 1.90 3.28 -23.45
N MET A 121 1.98 2.62 -24.60
CA MET A 121 2.51 3.20 -25.84
C MET A 121 1.54 2.89 -26.98
N ILE A 122 1.16 3.93 -27.73
CA ILE A 122 0.35 3.74 -28.96
C ILE A 122 1.22 3.09 -30.06
N GLU A 123 2.49 3.50 -30.14
CA GLU A 123 3.45 2.97 -31.09
C GLU A 123 4.74 2.62 -30.37
N VAL A 124 5.13 1.34 -30.44
CA VAL A 124 6.37 0.84 -29.83
C VAL A 124 7.49 0.88 -30.88
N PRO A 125 8.67 1.45 -30.58
CA PRO A 125 9.79 1.46 -31.51
C PRO A 125 10.18 0.06 -31.99
N LYS A 126 10.59 -0.03 -33.27
CA LYS A 126 10.97 -1.29 -33.91
C LYS A 126 12.05 -2.03 -33.09
N GLY A 127 11.85 -3.32 -32.86
CA GLY A 127 12.79 -4.17 -32.12
C GLY A 127 12.67 -4.06 -30.59
N MET A 128 11.73 -3.25 -30.10
CA MET A 128 11.39 -3.13 -28.68
C MET A 128 10.01 -3.72 -28.40
N LYS A 129 9.74 -3.98 -27.13
CA LYS A 129 8.43 -4.40 -26.64
C LYS A 129 8.15 -3.75 -25.29
N LEU A 130 6.96 -3.19 -25.10
CA LEU A 130 6.50 -2.79 -23.77
C LEU A 130 6.17 -4.05 -22.97
N SER A 131 6.79 -4.23 -21.81
CA SER A 131 6.59 -5.44 -21.00
C SER A 131 5.16 -5.51 -20.46
N GLN A 132 4.66 -4.39 -19.95
CA GLN A 132 3.30 -4.22 -19.45
C GLN A 132 2.93 -2.73 -19.39
N GLU A 133 1.64 -2.42 -19.41
CA GLU A 133 1.16 -1.08 -19.09
C GLU A 133 1.40 -0.79 -17.59
N LEU A 134 1.73 0.46 -17.27
CA LEU A 134 1.84 0.90 -15.88
C LEU A 134 0.47 1.32 -15.37
N LEU A 135 -0.02 0.64 -14.33
CA LEU A 135 -1.22 1.01 -13.60
C LEU A 135 -0.87 2.01 -12.49
N PHE A 136 -1.68 3.05 -12.33
CA PHE A 136 -1.61 3.97 -11.19
C PHE A 136 -3.01 4.50 -10.86
N ARG A 137 -3.17 5.05 -9.65
CA ARG A 137 -4.49 5.46 -9.14
C ARG A 137 -4.60 6.97 -9.00
N VAL A 138 -5.77 7.51 -9.31
CA VAL A 138 -6.12 8.90 -8.99
C VAL A 138 -7.40 8.89 -8.15
N LYS A 139 -7.34 9.58 -7.02
CA LYS A 139 -8.46 9.77 -6.10
C LYS A 139 -9.19 11.06 -6.44
N PRO A 140 -10.52 11.11 -6.26
CA PRO A 140 -11.24 12.38 -6.25
C PRO A 140 -10.66 13.30 -5.16
N ASN A 141 -10.97 14.59 -5.24
CA ASN A 141 -10.67 15.44 -4.12
C ASN A 141 -11.42 14.97 -2.88
N PRO A 142 -10.74 14.91 -1.72
CA PRO A 142 -11.40 14.58 -0.48
C PRO A 142 -12.58 15.52 -0.25
N ALA A 143 -13.77 14.93 -0.12
CA ALA A 143 -14.97 15.73 0.08
C ALA A 143 -14.96 16.31 1.49
N ILE A 144 -15.09 17.63 1.62
CA ILE A 144 -15.33 18.24 2.93
C ILE A 144 -16.79 17.96 3.29
N ILE A 145 -17.01 16.94 4.13
CA ILE A 145 -18.34 16.61 4.62
C ILE A 145 -18.78 17.72 5.58
N ALA A 146 -19.92 18.35 5.28
CA ALA A 146 -20.48 19.37 6.14
C ALA A 146 -20.85 18.77 7.51
N LEU A 147 -20.44 19.43 8.58
CA LEU A 147 -20.82 19.04 9.94
C LEU A 147 -22.32 19.18 10.15
N THR A 148 -22.91 18.20 10.81
CA THR A 148 -24.29 18.26 11.33
C THR A 148 -24.39 19.31 12.44
N GLU A 149 -25.60 19.82 12.69
CA GLU A 149 -25.84 20.76 13.79
C GLU A 149 -25.44 20.15 15.15
N LYS A 150 -25.70 18.86 15.37
CA LYS A 150 -25.25 18.13 16.58
C LYS A 150 -23.73 18.20 16.73
N GLN A 151 -22.97 17.92 15.67
CA GLN A 151 -21.51 17.98 15.71
C GLN A 151 -21.00 19.40 15.97
N LYS A 152 -21.61 20.42 15.35
CA LYS A 152 -21.25 21.84 15.61
C LYS A 152 -21.47 22.21 17.08
N THR A 153 -22.61 21.80 17.66
CA THR A 153 -22.90 22.02 19.08
C THR A 153 -21.87 21.35 19.98
N LEU A 154 -21.51 20.09 19.70
CA LEU A 154 -20.49 19.37 20.47
C LEU A 154 -19.11 20.04 20.37
N LEU A 155 -18.67 20.46 19.18
CA LEU A 155 -17.39 21.17 19.01
C LEU A 155 -17.35 22.48 19.80
N ALA A 156 -18.45 23.25 19.79
CA ALA A 156 -18.56 24.46 20.60
C ALA A 156 -18.52 24.13 22.11
N HIS A 157 -19.22 23.07 22.54
CA HIS A 157 -19.21 22.60 23.92
C HIS A 157 -17.80 22.22 24.39
N TYR A 158 -17.03 21.48 23.60
CA TYR A 158 -15.66 21.08 23.96
C TYR A 158 -14.73 22.30 24.11
N LYS A 159 -14.92 23.32 23.28
CA LYS A 159 -14.18 24.59 23.38
C LYS A 159 -14.44 25.31 24.70
N THR A 160 -15.66 25.27 25.21
CA THR A 160 -15.99 25.88 26.52
C THR A 160 -15.57 25.00 27.68
N LYS A 161 -15.85 23.69 27.63
CA LYS A 161 -15.64 22.77 28.76
C LYS A 161 -14.18 22.39 28.97
N TYR A 162 -13.51 21.97 27.90
CA TYR A 162 -12.14 21.47 27.96
C TYR A 162 -11.11 22.53 27.56
N GLN A 163 -11.56 23.68 27.03
CA GLN A 163 -10.70 24.75 26.51
C GLN A 163 -9.83 24.30 25.31
N ILE A 164 -10.32 23.34 24.53
CA ILE A 164 -9.65 22.80 23.34
C ILE A 164 -10.43 23.16 22.06
N ASP A 165 -9.73 23.40 20.95
CA ASP A 165 -10.37 23.66 19.66
C ASP A 165 -10.22 22.47 18.72
N LEU A 166 -11.21 21.58 18.72
CA LEU A 166 -11.28 20.44 17.81
C LEU A 166 -11.73 20.79 16.41
N MET A 167 -12.48 21.89 16.21
CA MET A 167 -12.88 22.36 14.87
C MET A 167 -11.65 22.57 13.99
N SER A 168 -10.59 23.02 14.65
CA SER A 168 -9.27 23.20 14.09
C SER A 168 -8.70 21.94 13.41
N TRP A 169 -9.08 20.73 13.85
CA TRP A 169 -8.66 19.45 13.27
C TRP A 169 -9.67 18.85 12.28
N ILE A 170 -10.84 19.48 12.06
CA ILE A 170 -11.87 18.97 11.16
C ILE A 170 -11.54 19.35 9.70
N GLY A 171 -11.70 18.38 8.81
CA GLY A 171 -11.41 18.50 7.38
C GLY A 171 -10.11 17.80 6.98
N PRO A 172 -9.53 18.14 5.82
CA PRO A 172 -8.26 17.60 5.37
C PRO A 172 -7.10 18.05 6.28
N VAL A 173 -6.32 17.10 6.78
CA VAL A 173 -5.15 17.33 7.64
C VAL A 173 -3.96 16.61 7.02
N SER A 174 -2.82 17.30 6.92
CA SER A 174 -1.59 16.70 6.43
C SER A 174 -1.08 15.65 7.40
N CYS A 175 -0.66 14.50 6.85
CA CYS A 175 -0.12 13.40 7.62
C CYS A 175 1.18 12.88 6.99
N HIS A 176 2.06 12.41 7.85
CA HIS A 176 3.25 11.65 7.49
C HIS A 176 3.32 10.40 8.34
N THR A 177 3.54 9.26 7.69
CA THR A 177 3.50 7.96 8.34
C THR A 177 4.69 7.12 7.95
N LYS A 178 5.38 6.64 8.98
CA LYS A 178 6.49 5.71 8.86
C LYS A 178 6.01 4.31 9.20
N VAL A 179 6.29 3.38 8.30
CA VAL A 179 5.95 1.96 8.42
C VAL A 179 7.24 1.16 8.44
N MET A 180 7.39 0.29 9.45
CA MET A 180 8.60 -0.50 9.65
C MET A 180 8.24 -1.98 9.75
N SER A 181 8.44 -2.71 8.66
CA SER A 181 8.19 -4.16 8.59
C SER A 181 9.43 -4.94 9.02
N PRO A 182 9.28 -6.02 9.81
CA PRO A 182 10.38 -6.91 10.19
C PRO A 182 10.85 -7.80 9.02
N ALA A 183 11.94 -8.54 9.24
CA ALA A 183 12.52 -9.48 8.28
C ALA A 183 12.08 -10.90 8.62
N ASP A 184 10.82 -11.23 8.36
CA ASP A 184 10.28 -12.52 8.79
C ASP A 184 9.09 -13.02 7.94
N GLY A 185 8.60 -12.24 6.98
CA GLY A 185 7.44 -12.63 6.20
C GLY A 185 7.68 -13.87 5.34
N SER A 186 6.60 -14.62 5.11
CA SER A 186 6.63 -15.91 4.40
C SER A 186 6.69 -15.79 2.87
N THR A 187 6.68 -14.56 2.33
CA THR A 187 6.78 -14.27 0.90
C THR A 187 7.89 -13.27 0.59
N THR A 188 8.37 -13.29 -0.66
CA THR A 188 9.47 -12.42 -1.13
C THR A 188 9.28 -10.94 -0.79
N PRO A 189 8.10 -10.31 -0.94
CA PRO A 189 7.87 -8.91 -0.54
C PRO A 189 8.09 -8.61 0.95
N PHE A 190 7.94 -9.59 1.83
CA PHE A 190 8.00 -9.44 3.29
C PHE A 190 9.18 -10.18 3.94
N ALA A 191 9.97 -10.94 3.16
CA ALA A 191 11.10 -11.73 3.66
C ALA A 191 12.27 -10.88 4.21
N LYS A 192 12.33 -9.59 3.86
CA LYS A 192 13.36 -8.66 4.34
C LYS A 192 12.70 -7.48 5.04
N ALA A 193 13.35 -7.03 6.11
CA ALA A 193 12.93 -5.82 6.80
C ALA A 193 13.00 -4.63 5.85
N PHE A 194 12.01 -3.75 5.97
CA PHE A 194 11.96 -2.51 5.21
C PHE A 194 11.34 -1.39 6.03
N THR A 195 11.63 -0.16 5.59
CA THR A 195 10.95 1.04 6.06
C THR A 195 10.34 1.73 4.86
N LYS A 196 9.05 2.06 4.96
CA LYS A 196 8.33 2.86 3.96
C LYS A 196 7.79 4.11 4.62
N GLU A 197 7.77 5.20 3.86
CA GLU A 197 7.27 6.49 4.33
C GLU A 197 6.18 7.00 3.39
N TYR A 198 5.08 7.46 4.00
CA TYR A 198 3.88 7.91 3.31
C TYR A 198 3.53 9.31 3.78
N SER A 199 3.58 10.27 2.86
CA SER A 199 3.11 11.63 3.10
C SER A 199 1.83 11.88 2.31
N GLY A 200 0.84 12.51 2.91
CA GLY A 200 -0.43 12.79 2.27
C GLY A 200 -1.36 13.61 3.15
N GLN A 201 -2.66 13.42 2.95
CA GLN A 201 -3.70 13.98 3.79
C GLN A 201 -4.65 12.88 4.26
N THR A 202 -5.18 13.05 5.46
CA THR A 202 -6.36 12.35 5.96
C THR A 202 -7.52 13.34 6.07
N VAL A 203 -8.76 12.88 6.02
CA VAL A 203 -9.93 13.73 6.34
C VAL A 203 -10.46 13.35 7.71
N ILE A 204 -10.44 14.29 8.64
CA ILE A 204 -10.92 14.10 10.01
C ILE A 204 -12.29 14.78 10.17
N THR A 205 -13.20 14.12 10.86
CA THR A 205 -14.47 14.69 11.31
C THR A 205 -14.78 14.26 12.74
N LEU A 206 -15.85 14.80 13.32
CA LEU A 206 -16.37 14.33 14.61
C LEU A 206 -17.27 13.12 14.38
N SER A 207 -17.06 12.04 15.14
CA SER A 207 -17.90 10.84 15.05
C SER A 207 -19.35 11.12 15.46
N ASP A 208 -20.31 10.43 14.85
CA ASP A 208 -21.72 10.47 15.26
C ASP A 208 -21.94 9.91 16.69
N LYS A 209 -20.97 9.11 17.16
CA LYS A 209 -20.90 8.53 18.51
C LYS A 209 -20.41 9.51 19.57
N ALA A 210 -19.92 10.70 19.19
CA ALA A 210 -19.42 11.69 20.11
C ALA A 210 -20.53 12.23 21.03
N THR A 211 -20.18 12.50 22.29
CA THR A 211 -21.06 13.10 23.31
C THR A 211 -20.34 14.22 24.06
N GLU A 212 -21.06 15.01 24.84
CA GLU A 212 -20.49 16.13 25.64
C GLU A 212 -19.31 15.74 26.55
N ASP A 213 -19.26 14.49 27.00
CA ASP A 213 -18.19 13.95 27.87
C ASP A 213 -17.17 13.08 27.13
N ARG A 214 -17.45 12.74 25.87
CA ARG A 214 -16.65 11.79 25.09
C ARG A 214 -16.47 12.33 23.67
N PRO A 215 -15.44 13.19 23.44
CA PRO A 215 -15.04 13.56 22.10
C PRO A 215 -14.48 12.33 21.38
N ILE A 216 -15.01 12.08 20.18
CA ILE A 216 -14.60 10.95 19.34
C ILE A 216 -14.38 11.49 17.93
N LEU A 217 -13.17 11.32 17.41
CA LEU A 217 -12.81 11.66 16.04
C LEU A 217 -13.02 10.44 15.13
N LYS A 218 -13.19 10.75 13.85
CA LYS A 218 -13.32 9.80 12.76
C LYS A 218 -12.47 10.27 11.60
N MET A 219 -11.68 9.38 11.02
CA MET A 219 -10.97 9.59 9.77
C MET A 219 -11.76 8.95 8.63
N THR A 220 -12.39 9.76 7.78
CA THR A 220 -13.26 9.27 6.69
C THR A 220 -12.47 8.87 5.45
N GLU A 221 -11.26 9.41 5.31
CA GLU A 221 -10.37 9.10 4.20
C GLU A 221 -8.93 9.00 4.66
N ASN A 222 -8.20 8.04 4.09
CA ASN A 222 -6.77 7.83 4.31
C ASN A 222 -6.36 7.88 5.79
N PRO A 223 -7.03 7.10 6.66
CA PRO A 223 -6.73 7.08 8.09
C PRO A 223 -5.26 6.78 8.32
N PHE A 224 -4.61 7.60 9.13
CA PHE A 224 -3.17 7.56 9.39
C PHE A 224 -2.29 7.59 8.14
N GLY A 225 -2.75 8.05 6.98
CA GLY A 225 -1.93 8.04 5.76
C GLY A 225 -1.64 6.64 5.20
N LEU A 226 -2.37 5.61 5.62
CA LEU A 226 -2.00 4.21 5.38
C LEU A 226 -2.74 3.52 4.23
N THR A 227 -3.69 4.17 3.55
CA THR A 227 -4.52 3.47 2.56
C THR A 227 -3.69 2.81 1.46
N SER A 228 -2.68 3.49 0.93
CA SER A 228 -1.81 2.93 -0.10
C SER A 228 -0.96 1.77 0.41
N TYR A 229 -0.51 1.83 1.67
CA TYR A 229 0.24 0.73 2.29
C TYR A 229 -0.65 -0.51 2.49
N MET A 230 -1.83 -0.33 3.08
CA MET A 230 -2.79 -1.41 3.34
C MET A 230 -3.28 -2.05 2.03
N GLU A 231 -3.52 -1.24 0.99
CA GLU A 231 -3.83 -1.73 -0.36
C GLU A 231 -2.69 -2.57 -0.92
N TRP A 232 -1.45 -2.07 -0.82
CA TRP A 232 -0.28 -2.80 -1.29
C TRP A 232 -0.13 -4.14 -0.54
N VAL A 233 -0.27 -4.17 0.78
CA VAL A 233 -0.24 -5.42 1.56
C VAL A 233 -1.33 -6.38 1.07
N LEU A 234 -2.59 -5.94 0.98
CA LEU A 234 -3.69 -6.76 0.49
C LEU A 234 -3.40 -7.33 -0.91
N GLN A 235 -2.82 -6.53 -1.80
CA GLN A 235 -2.44 -6.98 -3.14
C GLN A 235 -1.32 -8.03 -3.11
N GLN A 236 -0.28 -7.86 -2.28
CA GLN A 236 0.81 -8.82 -2.11
C GLN A 236 0.37 -10.11 -1.41
N GLU A 237 -0.67 -10.04 -0.58
CA GLU A 237 -1.32 -11.19 0.04
C GLU A 237 -2.15 -12.00 -0.97
N THR A 238 -2.58 -11.36 -2.08
CA THR A 238 -3.62 -11.89 -2.97
C THR A 238 -3.16 -11.97 -4.44
N VAL A 239 -3.73 -11.17 -5.35
CA VAL A 239 -3.54 -11.32 -6.80
C VAL A 239 -2.12 -11.05 -7.30
N PHE A 240 -1.25 -10.45 -6.47
CA PHE A 240 0.19 -10.33 -6.76
C PHE A 240 1.05 -11.42 -6.10
N ASN A 241 0.44 -12.34 -5.36
CA ASN A 241 1.13 -13.43 -4.67
C ASN A 241 1.40 -14.62 -5.60
N ASP A 242 2.56 -14.61 -6.27
CA ASP A 242 2.94 -15.72 -7.14
C ASP A 242 3.32 -17.00 -6.38
N GLU A 243 3.63 -16.90 -5.09
CA GLU A 243 4.10 -18.02 -4.26
C GLU A 243 2.96 -18.89 -3.73
N TYR A 244 1.79 -18.30 -3.50
CA TYR A 244 0.61 -18.98 -2.94
C TYR A 244 -0.64 -18.90 -3.83
N TRP A 245 -0.98 -17.75 -4.41
CA TRP A 245 -2.22 -17.60 -5.19
C TRP A 245 -2.13 -18.15 -6.62
N HIS A 246 -0.94 -18.02 -7.24
CA HIS A 246 -0.69 -18.51 -8.59
C HIS A 246 0.14 -19.80 -8.63
N ASN A 247 0.41 -20.40 -7.48
CA ASN A 247 1.14 -21.65 -7.39
C ASN A 247 0.29 -22.78 -8.03
N PRO A 248 0.84 -23.59 -8.95
CA PRO A 248 0.11 -24.71 -9.56
C PRO A 248 -0.44 -25.73 -8.55
N ASP A 249 0.18 -25.82 -7.37
CA ASP A 249 -0.23 -26.72 -6.28
C ASP A 249 -1.16 -26.03 -5.26
N ALA A 250 -1.53 -24.77 -5.49
CA ALA A 250 -2.47 -24.05 -4.63
C ALA A 250 -3.87 -24.67 -4.71
N GLY A 251 -4.64 -24.52 -3.62
CA GLY A 251 -6.04 -24.93 -3.59
C GLY A 251 -6.86 -24.27 -4.72
N PRO A 252 -7.90 -24.93 -5.24
CA PRO A 252 -8.66 -24.43 -6.39
C PRO A 252 -9.37 -23.10 -6.10
N ASN A 253 -9.62 -22.80 -4.82
CA ASN A 253 -10.42 -21.66 -4.38
C ASN A 253 -9.88 -20.32 -4.87
N TYR A 254 -8.56 -20.08 -4.84
CA TYR A 254 -7.96 -18.83 -5.31
C TYR A 254 -8.21 -18.59 -6.79
N LYS A 255 -8.04 -19.63 -7.62
CA LYS A 255 -8.30 -19.54 -9.05
C LYS A 255 -9.78 -19.26 -9.32
N ILE A 256 -10.68 -19.97 -8.64
CA ILE A 256 -12.12 -19.81 -8.82
C ILE A 256 -12.56 -18.40 -8.41
N ILE A 257 -12.11 -17.86 -7.28
CA ILE A 257 -12.50 -16.51 -6.87
C ILE A 257 -11.94 -15.44 -7.82
N MET A 258 -10.70 -15.58 -8.29
CA MET A 258 -10.13 -14.67 -9.29
C MET A 258 -10.95 -14.65 -10.58
N GLU A 259 -11.34 -15.82 -11.09
CA GLU A 259 -12.18 -15.94 -12.29
C GLU A 259 -13.59 -15.37 -12.07
N LEU A 260 -14.24 -15.73 -10.96
CA LEU A 260 -15.60 -15.29 -10.62
C LEU A 260 -15.68 -13.76 -10.48
N LEU A 261 -14.68 -13.16 -9.86
CA LEU A 261 -14.63 -11.72 -9.63
C LEU A 261 -14.00 -10.96 -10.80
N GLY A 262 -13.32 -11.63 -11.72
CA GLY A 262 -12.46 -10.98 -12.72
C GLY A 262 -11.35 -10.17 -12.05
N TRP A 263 -10.83 -10.69 -10.93
CA TRP A 263 -9.86 -10.06 -10.06
C TRP A 263 -8.47 -10.64 -10.34
N ASN A 264 -7.56 -9.79 -10.82
CA ASN A 264 -6.23 -10.18 -11.30
C ASN A 264 -5.26 -8.99 -11.29
N LYS A 265 -4.02 -9.17 -11.77
CA LYS A 265 -3.00 -8.11 -11.79
C LYS A 265 -3.40 -6.92 -12.69
N GLU A 266 -4.16 -7.16 -13.75
CA GLU A 266 -4.66 -6.13 -14.67
C GLU A 266 -5.90 -5.39 -14.14
N ASN A 267 -6.63 -6.03 -13.22
CA ASN A 267 -7.80 -5.50 -12.52
C ASN A 267 -7.72 -5.86 -11.02
N PRO A 268 -6.82 -5.20 -10.25
CA PRO A 268 -6.55 -5.59 -8.87
C PRO A 268 -7.61 -5.11 -7.86
N GLY A 269 -8.64 -4.39 -8.34
CA GLY A 269 -9.66 -3.78 -7.50
C GLY A 269 -9.34 -2.34 -7.09
N VAL A 270 -10.26 -1.74 -6.34
CA VAL A 270 -10.16 -0.39 -5.77
C VAL A 270 -10.34 -0.52 -4.26
N PHE A 271 -9.33 -0.15 -3.48
CA PHE A 271 -9.33 -0.27 -2.03
C PHE A 271 -9.40 1.10 -1.32
N THR A 272 -10.36 1.30 -0.43
CA THR A 272 -10.43 2.46 0.45
C THR A 272 -10.65 2.00 1.89
N MET A 273 -10.40 2.89 2.83
CA MET A 273 -10.59 2.60 4.24
C MET A 273 -10.92 3.87 5.02
N MET A 274 -11.64 3.68 6.11
CA MET A 274 -11.95 4.71 7.10
C MET A 274 -11.69 4.16 8.51
N LEU A 275 -11.65 5.06 9.49
CA LEU A 275 -11.48 4.71 10.89
C LEU A 275 -12.39 5.59 11.74
N ASP A 276 -13.15 4.97 12.64
CA ASP A 276 -13.96 5.66 13.65
C ASP A 276 -13.40 5.36 15.04
N ASP A 277 -14.09 5.79 16.10
CA ASP A 277 -13.76 5.44 17.48
C ASP A 277 -12.36 5.89 17.93
N ILE A 278 -11.86 7.01 17.40
CA ILE A 278 -10.65 7.67 17.91
C ILE A 278 -11.07 8.54 19.11
N VAL A 279 -11.05 7.95 20.30
CA VAL A 279 -11.54 8.58 21.53
C VAL A 279 -10.46 9.47 22.15
N LEU A 280 -10.83 10.70 22.51
CA LEU A 280 -9.97 11.57 23.31
C LEU A 280 -10.14 11.24 24.80
N LYS A 281 -9.01 11.07 25.49
CA LYS A 281 -8.90 10.78 26.93
C LYS A 281 -7.96 11.76 27.61
N ASP A 282 -8.04 11.81 28.94
CA ASP A 282 -7.16 12.64 29.78
C ASP A 282 -7.02 14.08 29.27
N ILE A 283 -8.16 14.67 28.93
CA ILE A 283 -8.22 15.94 28.20
C ILE A 283 -7.83 17.08 29.13
N SER A 284 -6.80 17.82 28.73
CA SER A 284 -6.43 19.11 29.27
C SER A 284 -6.55 20.19 28.20
N LYS A 285 -6.38 21.46 28.59
CA LYS A 285 -6.36 22.57 27.64
C LYS A 285 -5.20 22.51 26.64
N ASP A 286 -4.12 21.81 26.98
CA ASP A 286 -2.87 21.77 26.20
C ASP A 286 -2.75 20.47 25.41
N THR A 287 -3.18 19.34 25.98
CA THR A 287 -3.04 18.00 25.39
C THR A 287 -4.23 17.08 25.65
N ALA A 288 -4.38 16.04 24.83
CA ALA A 288 -5.25 14.89 25.08
C ALA A 288 -4.57 13.59 24.62
N ASN A 289 -4.88 12.48 25.29
CA ASN A 289 -4.51 11.14 24.83
C ASN A 289 -5.52 10.64 23.80
N LEU A 290 -5.06 9.82 22.87
CA LEU A 290 -5.88 9.17 21.85
C LEU A 290 -5.90 7.67 22.07
N GLU A 291 -7.09 7.12 22.22
CA GLU A 291 -7.35 5.69 22.24
C GLU A 291 -8.17 5.32 21.01
N CYS A 292 -7.69 4.35 20.23
CA CYS A 292 -8.43 3.79 19.11
C CYS A 292 -8.23 2.28 19.11
N LYS A 293 -9.23 1.56 19.63
CA LYS A 293 -9.26 0.10 19.69
C LYS A 293 -10.69 -0.37 19.51
N GLY A 294 -10.85 -1.49 18.82
CA GLY A 294 -12.10 -2.19 18.66
C GLY A 294 -11.87 -3.68 18.57
N GLU A 295 -12.91 -4.42 18.20
CA GLU A 295 -12.83 -5.86 18.03
C GLU A 295 -13.25 -6.21 16.61
N LYS A 296 -12.59 -7.22 16.06
CA LYS A 296 -12.85 -7.73 14.72
C LYS A 296 -12.87 -9.25 14.77
N ILE A 297 -13.67 -9.87 13.90
CA ILE A 297 -13.59 -11.31 13.65
C ILE A 297 -12.54 -11.53 12.55
N THR A 298 -11.48 -12.27 12.86
CA THR A 298 -10.38 -12.56 11.92
C THR A 298 -10.73 -13.73 11.00
N GLY A 299 -9.88 -14.01 10.00
CA GLY A 299 -10.06 -15.18 9.13
C GLY A 299 -10.11 -16.52 9.88
N GLY A 300 -9.56 -16.60 11.09
CA GLY A 300 -9.66 -17.77 11.96
C GLY A 300 -10.99 -17.89 12.73
N GLY A 301 -11.88 -16.89 12.63
CA GLY A 301 -13.14 -16.82 13.37
C GLY A 301 -13.02 -16.24 14.79
N ASP A 302 -11.81 -15.89 15.22
CA ASP A 302 -11.56 -15.34 16.54
C ASP A 302 -11.93 -13.86 16.64
N LYS A 303 -12.47 -13.47 17.79
CA LYS A 303 -12.74 -12.08 18.12
C LYS A 303 -11.47 -11.45 18.67
N THR A 304 -10.77 -10.71 17.83
CA THR A 304 -9.44 -10.16 18.11
C THR A 304 -9.50 -8.66 18.35
N PRO A 305 -8.87 -8.13 19.41
CA PRO A 305 -8.70 -6.68 19.60
C PRO A 305 -7.80 -6.08 18.52
N THR A 306 -8.28 -5.10 17.77
CA THR A 306 -7.52 -4.49 16.66
C THR A 306 -7.74 -2.97 16.59
N ILE A 307 -7.04 -2.32 15.67
CA ILE A 307 -7.47 -1.00 15.19
C ILE A 307 -8.66 -1.22 14.24
N PRO A 308 -9.85 -0.66 14.54
CA PRO A 308 -11.10 -1.00 13.85
C PRO A 308 -11.23 -0.25 12.52
N PHE A 309 -10.30 -0.48 11.60
CA PHE A 309 -10.43 0.01 10.24
C PHE A 309 -11.66 -0.61 9.58
N VAL A 310 -12.37 0.20 8.80
CA VAL A 310 -13.46 -0.27 7.96
C VAL A 310 -13.00 -0.16 6.51
N TYR A 311 -13.01 -1.29 5.81
CA TYR A 311 -12.52 -1.40 4.45
C TYR A 311 -13.67 -1.37 3.44
N SER A 312 -13.41 -0.74 2.29
CA SER A 312 -14.25 -0.84 1.10
C SER A 312 -13.35 -1.28 -0.06
N PHE A 313 -13.64 -2.45 -0.63
CA PHE A 313 -12.80 -3.06 -1.64
C PHE A 313 -13.65 -3.63 -2.76
N SER A 314 -13.46 -3.19 -4.00
CA SER A 314 -14.40 -3.50 -5.08
C SER A 314 -14.58 -5.00 -5.40
N PRO A 315 -13.54 -5.87 -5.35
CA PRO A 315 -13.73 -7.32 -5.46
C PRO A 315 -14.58 -7.88 -4.30
N TRP A 316 -14.39 -7.38 -3.09
CA TRP A 316 -15.19 -7.78 -1.92
C TRP A 316 -16.65 -7.36 -2.04
N GLU A 317 -16.92 -6.13 -2.48
CA GLU A 317 -18.29 -5.67 -2.74
C GLU A 317 -18.98 -6.52 -3.81
N LYS A 318 -18.23 -6.94 -4.85
CA LYS A 318 -18.74 -7.85 -5.87
C LYS A 318 -19.05 -9.23 -5.32
N GLN A 319 -18.18 -9.80 -4.48
CA GLN A 319 -18.43 -11.09 -3.82
C GLN A 319 -19.66 -11.03 -2.92
N LYS A 320 -19.77 -10.02 -2.04
CA LYS A 320 -20.96 -9.80 -1.20
C LYS A 320 -22.25 -9.71 -2.01
N LYS A 321 -22.21 -9.01 -3.14
CA LYS A 321 -23.35 -8.92 -4.05
C LYS A 321 -23.75 -10.28 -4.62
N LEU A 322 -22.80 -11.07 -5.11
CA LEU A 322 -23.07 -12.42 -5.63
C LEU A 322 -23.69 -13.33 -4.56
N ILE A 323 -23.20 -13.25 -3.32
CA ILE A 323 -23.75 -14.02 -2.18
C ILE A 323 -25.18 -13.58 -1.89
N ALA A 324 -25.45 -12.27 -1.83
CA ALA A 324 -26.80 -11.75 -1.64
C ALA A 324 -27.77 -12.13 -2.77
N GLU A 325 -27.27 -12.36 -3.98
CA GLU A 325 -28.01 -12.86 -5.14
C GLU A 325 -28.18 -14.40 -5.15
N GLY A 326 -27.66 -15.10 -4.14
CA GLY A 326 -27.82 -16.56 -3.99
C GLY A 326 -26.75 -17.40 -4.71
N ASN A 327 -25.60 -16.82 -5.05
CA ASN A 327 -24.48 -17.58 -5.61
C ASN A 327 -23.79 -18.42 -4.52
N GLU A 328 -24.12 -19.71 -4.45
CA GLU A 328 -23.56 -20.63 -3.44
C GLU A 328 -22.03 -20.75 -3.55
N GLN A 329 -21.46 -20.76 -4.76
CA GLN A 329 -20.01 -20.84 -4.94
C GLN A 329 -19.30 -19.63 -4.33
N ALA A 330 -19.84 -18.42 -4.49
CA ALA A 330 -19.27 -17.21 -3.89
C ALA A 330 -19.28 -17.26 -2.35
N LYS A 331 -20.29 -17.90 -1.77
CA LYS A 331 -20.48 -18.07 -0.33
C LYS A 331 -19.54 -19.14 0.22
N GLU A 332 -19.47 -20.31 -0.40
CA GLU A 332 -18.56 -21.39 -0.01
C GLU A 332 -17.09 -20.95 -0.05
N LEU A 333 -16.72 -20.14 -1.05
CA LEU A 333 -15.38 -19.57 -1.16
C LEU A 333 -15.06 -18.57 -0.04
N GLU A 334 -16.04 -17.82 0.46
CA GLU A 334 -15.86 -16.92 1.60
C GLU A 334 -15.59 -17.69 2.90
N GLU A 335 -16.34 -18.79 3.12
CA GLU A 335 -16.22 -19.64 4.32
C GLU A 335 -14.91 -20.46 4.34
N ALA A 336 -14.33 -20.70 3.17
CA ALA A 336 -13.02 -21.35 3.01
C ALA A 336 -11.88 -20.31 3.02
N ASP A 337 -11.01 -20.33 2.01
CA ASP A 337 -9.85 -19.45 1.86
C ASP A 337 -9.88 -18.63 0.55
N GLY A 338 -10.94 -18.77 -0.25
CA GLY A 338 -11.14 -18.07 -1.53
C GLY A 338 -11.88 -16.75 -1.40
N THR A 339 -11.49 -15.88 -0.47
CA THR A 339 -12.22 -14.64 -0.18
C THR A 339 -11.55 -13.39 -0.74
N ALA A 340 -12.34 -12.38 -1.10
CA ALA A 340 -11.84 -11.03 -1.37
C ALA A 340 -11.93 -10.12 -0.14
N ASN A 341 -12.43 -10.61 1.00
CA ASN A 341 -12.63 -9.81 2.20
C ASN A 341 -11.28 -9.33 2.78
N PRO A 342 -11.00 -8.01 2.82
CA PRO A 342 -9.77 -7.49 3.41
C PRO A 342 -9.59 -7.89 4.87
N ASP A 343 -10.68 -8.16 5.58
CA ASP A 343 -10.61 -8.56 6.97
C ASP A 343 -9.97 -9.93 7.20
N HIS A 344 -9.95 -10.79 6.17
CA HIS A 344 -9.24 -12.06 6.24
C HIS A 344 -7.71 -11.87 6.23
N TYR A 345 -7.23 -10.82 5.56
CA TYR A 345 -5.79 -10.64 5.26
C TYR A 345 -5.10 -9.59 6.13
N LEU A 346 -5.81 -8.55 6.56
CA LEU A 346 -5.24 -7.40 7.26
C LEU A 346 -5.62 -7.41 8.74
N MET A 347 -4.74 -6.92 9.63
CA MET A 347 -5.01 -6.82 11.07
C MET A 347 -5.49 -8.15 11.67
N VAL A 348 -4.71 -9.21 11.47
CA VAL A 348 -5.07 -10.60 11.84
C VAL A 348 -4.67 -11.00 13.26
N TRP A 349 -3.79 -10.23 13.91
CA TRP A 349 -3.33 -10.44 15.29
C TRP A 349 -3.73 -9.27 16.19
N SER A 350 -3.79 -9.55 17.48
CA SER A 350 -4.16 -8.58 18.52
C SER A 350 -3.21 -7.39 18.56
N VAL A 351 -3.75 -6.22 18.90
CA VAL A 351 -2.98 -5.01 19.22
C VAL A 351 -2.82 -4.80 20.72
N ASP A 352 -3.41 -5.65 21.56
CA ASP A 352 -3.30 -5.55 23.03
C ASP A 352 -2.07 -6.28 23.58
N GLU A 353 -1.65 -7.37 22.94
CA GLU A 353 -0.51 -8.17 23.36
C GLU A 353 0.32 -8.64 22.16
N ASN A 354 1.58 -8.96 22.44
CA ASN A 354 2.47 -9.51 21.43
C ASN A 354 2.24 -11.02 21.29
N GLU A 355 1.57 -11.42 20.21
CA GLU A 355 1.34 -12.84 19.90
C GLU A 355 2.57 -13.54 19.30
N VAL A 356 3.58 -12.78 18.88
CA VAL A 356 4.79 -13.27 18.21
C VAL A 356 5.97 -12.95 19.11
N GLY A 357 6.45 -13.93 19.90
CA GLY A 357 7.32 -13.75 21.08
C GLY A 357 8.61 -12.89 21.00
N ASP A 358 8.94 -12.26 19.87
CA ASP A 358 9.93 -11.18 19.80
C ASP A 358 9.29 -9.81 20.10
N GLU A 359 9.54 -9.30 21.33
CA GLU A 359 9.04 -8.00 21.80
C GLU A 359 9.54 -6.80 20.97
N THR A 360 10.59 -6.97 20.14
CA THR A 360 11.22 -5.88 19.38
C THR A 360 10.30 -5.32 18.29
N TYR A 361 9.32 -6.09 17.84
CA TYR A 361 8.44 -5.76 16.71
C TYR A 361 7.05 -5.28 17.12
N PHE A 362 6.71 -5.38 18.40
CA PHE A 362 5.40 -4.95 18.91
C PHE A 362 5.45 -3.54 19.52
N ILE A 363 4.44 -2.71 19.23
CA ILE A 363 4.16 -1.47 19.93
C ILE A 363 2.67 -1.36 20.24
N PRO A 364 2.29 -1.06 21.49
CA PRO A 364 0.89 -0.90 21.83
C PRO A 364 0.30 0.33 21.13
N PRO A 365 -1.00 0.30 20.80
CA PRO A 365 -1.67 1.42 20.18
C PRO A 365 -1.80 2.58 21.15
N GLY A 366 -1.52 3.78 20.66
CA GLY A 366 -1.67 5.00 21.46
C GLY A 366 -1.25 6.24 20.70
N GLY A 367 -1.82 7.37 21.08
CA GLY A 367 -1.48 8.64 20.47
C GLY A 367 -1.74 9.82 21.38
N THR A 368 -1.37 11.00 20.93
CA THR A 368 -1.60 12.25 21.62
C THR A 368 -1.95 13.35 20.64
N ILE A 369 -2.69 14.34 21.12
CA ILE A 369 -2.86 15.63 20.46
C ILE A 369 -2.22 16.69 21.36
N ASP A 370 -1.35 17.51 20.78
CA ASP A 370 -0.87 18.77 21.35
C ASP A 370 -1.58 19.92 20.64
N PHE A 371 -2.52 20.55 21.35
CA PHE A 371 -3.35 21.62 20.80
C PHE A 371 -2.56 22.90 20.55
N LYS A 372 -1.46 23.12 21.28
CA LYS A 372 -0.62 24.31 21.16
C LYS A 372 0.38 24.17 20.02
N ALA A 373 0.99 23.00 19.89
CA ALA A 373 1.91 22.69 18.79
C ALA A 373 1.18 22.44 17.46
N GLY A 374 -0.13 22.20 17.49
CA GLY A 374 -0.90 21.85 16.29
C GLY A 374 -0.44 20.50 15.71
N LYS A 375 -0.06 19.58 16.60
CA LYS A 375 0.53 18.28 16.27
C LYS A 375 -0.28 17.16 16.90
N MET A 376 -0.52 16.12 16.13
CA MET A 376 -1.13 14.88 16.62
C MET A 376 -0.25 13.71 16.19
N THR A 377 -0.10 12.72 17.06
CA THR A 377 0.63 11.49 16.76
C THR A 377 -0.20 10.28 17.12
N PHE A 378 0.03 9.18 16.42
CA PHE A 378 -0.54 7.89 16.77
C PHE A 378 0.43 6.80 16.34
N GLN A 379 0.59 5.77 17.17
CA GLN A 379 1.39 4.61 16.87
C GLN A 379 0.59 3.34 17.15
N PHE A 380 0.89 2.26 16.45
CA PHE A 380 0.31 0.94 16.68
C PHE A 380 1.08 -0.14 15.91
N SER A 381 0.83 -1.39 16.27
CA SER A 381 1.29 -2.58 15.56
C SER A 381 0.24 -3.07 14.55
N LEU A 382 0.71 -3.39 13.35
CA LEU A 382 -0.07 -3.90 12.23
C LEU A 382 0.39 -5.32 11.91
N SER A 383 -0.55 -6.20 11.62
CA SER A 383 -0.32 -7.60 11.21
C SER A 383 -1.05 -7.91 9.91
N HIS A 384 -0.63 -8.95 9.21
CA HIS A 384 -1.29 -9.49 8.03
C HIS A 384 -1.08 -11.00 7.92
N SER A 385 -1.87 -11.71 7.11
CA SER A 385 -1.95 -13.18 7.08
C SER A 385 -0.63 -13.90 6.79
N LEU A 386 0.24 -13.31 5.98
CA LEU A 386 1.55 -13.89 5.63
C LEU A 386 2.72 -13.23 6.37
N ALA A 387 2.43 -12.36 7.35
CA ALA A 387 3.44 -11.82 8.25
C ALA A 387 3.93 -12.91 9.21
N SER A 388 5.18 -12.82 9.64
CA SER A 388 5.66 -13.61 10.80
C SER A 388 6.07 -12.71 11.98
N GLY A 389 5.70 -11.43 11.94
CA GLY A 389 5.94 -10.45 12.98
C GLY A 389 5.19 -9.14 12.73
N TYR A 390 5.14 -8.27 13.73
CA TYR A 390 4.36 -7.03 13.66
C TYR A 390 5.10 -5.93 12.88
N THR A 391 4.38 -5.30 11.97
CA THR A 391 4.80 -4.04 11.35
C THR A 391 4.50 -2.90 12.31
N ARG A 392 5.51 -2.08 12.63
CA ARG A 392 5.34 -0.89 13.48
C ARG A 392 4.95 0.31 12.65
N VAL A 393 3.93 1.03 13.10
CA VAL A 393 3.41 2.22 12.42
C VAL A 393 3.52 3.43 13.34
N TYR A 394 4.04 4.53 12.80
CA TYR A 394 4.10 5.83 13.45
C TYR A 394 3.52 6.89 12.53
N ALA A 395 2.36 7.43 12.87
CA ALA A 395 1.69 8.50 12.14
C ALA A 395 1.85 9.82 12.88
N THR A 396 2.15 10.87 12.13
CA THR A 396 2.20 12.26 12.59
C THR A 396 1.30 13.10 11.72
N PHE A 397 0.55 14.00 12.34
CA PHE A 397 -0.35 14.94 11.70
C PHE A 397 0.03 16.34 12.11
N GLU A 398 0.08 17.23 11.12
CA GLU A 398 0.44 18.61 11.33
C GLU A 398 -0.57 19.51 10.61
N LYS A 399 -0.88 20.62 11.28
CA LYS A 399 -1.52 21.74 10.61
C LYS A 399 -0.51 22.49 9.76
N LYS A 400 -0.92 22.79 8.53
CA LYS A 400 -0.26 23.83 7.74
C LYS A 400 -0.76 25.21 8.14
#